data_AF-A0A971A669-F1
#
_entry.id   AF-A0A971A669-F1
#
_cell.length_a   1.000
_cell.length_b   1.000
_cell.length_c   1.000
_cell.angle_alpha   90.00
_cell.angle_beta   90.00
_cell.angle_gamma   90.00
#
_symmetry.space_group_name_H-M   'P 1'
#
loop_
_entity.id
_entity.type
_entity.pdbx_description
1 polymer ?
#
loop_
_entity_poly.entity_id
_entity_poly.type
_entity_poly.pdbx_seq_one_letter_code
_entity_poly.pdbx_strand_id
1 'polypeptide(L)'
;MMRVARGSGIVAGLAGTSLAIMLATWNIASLWDQFNTFLGLLTSGLAALFAMGIFIRRIGPVAAFIGMAGSFVVLLLVKQFTALSFLMYGFAGFISALLIGWLVSLIWPATHISEGLTYVAVQKEYYSPLF
;
A
#
# COMPACT_ATOMS: atom_id res chain seq x y z
N MET A 1 -16.12 -9.84 -20.44
CA MET A 1 -15.09 -8.83 -20.09
C MET A 1 -15.62 -7.39 -20.11
N MET A 2 -16.32 -6.94 -21.17
CA MET A 2 -16.85 -5.56 -21.27
C MET A 2 -17.80 -5.10 -20.14
N ARG A 3 -18.61 -6.00 -19.58
CA ARG A 3 -19.51 -5.67 -18.45
C ARG A 3 -18.75 -5.30 -17.16
N VAL A 4 -17.62 -5.96 -16.89
CA VAL A 4 -16.80 -5.71 -15.70
C VAL A 4 -16.10 -4.36 -15.83
N ALA A 5 -15.56 -4.04 -17.02
CA ALA A 5 -14.93 -2.75 -17.30
C ALA A 5 -15.93 -1.58 -17.24
N ARG A 6 -17.16 -1.77 -17.75
CA ARG A 6 -18.23 -0.77 -17.61
C ARG A 6 -18.65 -0.60 -16.15
N GLY A 7 -18.79 -1.71 -15.41
CA GLY A 7 -19.11 -1.69 -13.99
C GLY A 7 -18.06 -0.95 -13.16
N SER A 8 -16.77 -1.22 -13.38
CA SER A 8 -15.68 -0.53 -12.67
C SER A 8 -15.63 0.96 -12.99
N GLY A 9 -15.88 1.34 -14.24
CA GLY A 9 -15.95 2.76 -14.63
C GLY A 9 -17.08 3.51 -13.93
N ILE A 10 -18.27 2.89 -13.82
CA ILE A 10 -19.41 3.47 -13.10
C ILE A 10 -19.10 3.60 -11.61
N VAL A 11 -18.54 2.55 -10.99
CA VAL A 11 -18.19 2.57 -9.56
C VAL A 11 -17.11 3.62 -9.26
N ALA A 12 -16.06 3.69 -10.07
CA ALA A 12 -15.01 4.69 -9.92
C ALA A 12 -15.53 6.12 -10.14
N GLY A 13 -16.40 6.31 -11.13
CA GLY A 13 -17.04 7.59 -11.41
C GLY A 13 -17.95 8.05 -10.27
N LEU A 14 -18.77 7.15 -9.73
CA LEU A 14 -19.61 7.42 -8.55
C LEU A 14 -18.76 7.79 -7.34
N ALA A 15 -17.71 7.01 -7.04
CA ALA A 15 -16.79 7.31 -5.94
C ALA A 15 -16.11 8.67 -6.09
N GLY A 16 -15.62 9.00 -7.30
CA GLY A 16 -15.02 10.30 -7.59
C GLY A 16 -16.02 11.46 -7.47
N THR A 17 -17.27 11.25 -7.90
CA THR A 17 -18.34 12.25 -7.79
C THR A 17 -18.74 12.49 -6.34
N SER A 18 -18.83 11.43 -5.53
CA SER A 18 -19.07 11.54 -4.09
C SER A 18 -17.95 12.32 -3.40
N LEU A 19 -16.69 12.05 -3.74
CA LEU A 19 -15.55 12.82 -3.23
C LEU A 19 -15.62 14.29 -3.67
N ALA A 20 -16.02 14.58 -4.90
CA ALA A 20 -16.20 15.95 -5.38
C ALA A 20 -17.28 16.71 -4.60
N ILE A 21 -18.42 16.07 -4.31
CA ILE A 21 -19.49 16.66 -3.49
C ILE A 21 -18.99 16.93 -2.06
N MET A 22 -18.25 15.98 -1.47
CA MET A 22 -17.63 16.13 -0.14
C MET A 22 -16.67 17.34 -0.10
N LEU A 23 -15.82 17.48 -1.11
CA LEU A 23 -14.90 18.62 -1.24
C LEU A 23 -15.63 19.95 -1.46
N ALA A 24 -16.77 19.93 -2.17
CA ALA A 24 -17.57 21.12 -2.40
C ALA A 24 -18.35 21.58 -1.15
N THR A 25 -18.71 20.65 -0.25
CA THR A 25 -19.41 20.98 1.00
C THR A 25 -18.47 21.38 2.13
N TRP A 26 -17.24 20.89 2.14
CA TRP A 26 -16.22 21.37 3.07
C TRP A 26 -15.64 22.68 2.54
N ASN A 27 -15.80 23.77 3.30
CA ASN A 27 -15.21 25.07 2.99
C ASN A 27 -13.68 25.03 3.23
N ILE A 28 -12.97 24.34 2.35
CA ILE A 28 -11.53 24.10 2.46
C ILE A 28 -10.80 25.35 1.95
N ALA A 29 -9.91 25.91 2.78
CA ALA A 29 -9.13 27.10 2.44
C ALA A 29 -8.29 26.96 1.14
N SER A 30 -7.97 25.73 0.74
CA SER A 30 -7.29 25.41 -0.52
C SER A 30 -7.60 23.97 -0.98
N LEU A 31 -8.35 23.80 -2.09
CA LEU A 31 -8.63 22.49 -2.69
C LEU A 31 -7.32 21.73 -3.04
N TRP A 32 -6.29 22.50 -3.39
CA TRP A 32 -4.97 22.03 -3.76
C TRP A 32 -4.26 21.30 -2.62
N ASP A 33 -4.35 21.80 -1.39
CA ASP A 33 -3.72 21.16 -0.23
C ASP A 33 -4.39 19.83 0.11
N GLN A 34 -5.72 19.77 -0.05
CA GLN A 34 -6.47 18.55 0.16
C GLN A 34 -6.12 17.49 -0.90
N PHE A 35 -6.02 17.89 -2.17
CA PHE A 35 -5.59 17.01 -3.26
C PHE A 35 -4.18 16.46 -3.04
N ASN A 36 -3.22 17.32 -2.67
CA ASN A 36 -1.85 16.89 -2.39
C ASN A 36 -1.74 16.01 -1.15
N THR A 37 -2.60 16.21 -0.16
CA THR A 37 -2.67 15.32 1.00
C THR A 37 -3.15 13.93 0.60
N PHE A 38 -4.19 13.82 -0.26
CA PHE A 38 -4.64 12.53 -0.78
C PHE A 38 -3.57 11.86 -1.66
N LEU A 39 -2.92 12.61 -2.54
CA LEU A 39 -1.80 12.10 -3.32
C LEU A 39 -0.68 11.61 -2.41
N GLY A 40 -0.24 12.41 -1.45
CA GLY A 40 0.81 12.02 -0.50
C GLY A 40 0.46 10.75 0.28
N LEU A 41 -0.79 10.62 0.73
CA LEU A 41 -1.25 9.45 1.49
C LEU A 41 -1.32 8.18 0.62
N LEU A 42 -1.89 8.28 -0.60
CA LEU A 42 -1.99 7.14 -1.51
C LEU A 42 -0.62 6.72 -2.05
N THR A 43 0.21 7.68 -2.46
CA THR A 43 1.55 7.45 -2.99
C THR A 43 2.48 6.90 -1.91
N SER A 44 2.44 7.41 -0.68
CA SER A 44 3.28 6.91 0.41
C SER A 44 2.96 5.47 0.82
N GLY A 45 1.68 5.09 0.85
CA GLY A 45 1.27 3.70 1.15
C GLY A 45 1.76 2.72 0.10
N LEU A 46 1.58 3.03 -1.18
CA LEU A 46 2.10 2.21 -2.29
C LEU A 46 3.63 2.19 -2.32
N ALA A 47 4.28 3.34 -2.13
CA ALA A 47 5.74 3.42 -2.06
C ALA A 47 6.29 2.56 -0.92
N ALA A 48 5.65 2.57 0.25
CA ALA A 48 6.03 1.73 1.39
C ALA A 48 5.83 0.25 1.09
N LEU A 49 4.73 -0.15 0.44
CA LEU A 49 4.51 -1.53 0.00
C LEU A 49 5.64 -2.04 -0.92
N PHE A 50 6.02 -1.25 -1.93
CA PHE A 50 7.11 -1.61 -2.83
C PHE A 50 8.45 -1.63 -2.11
N ALA A 51 8.75 -0.63 -1.29
CA ALA A 51 9.98 -0.58 -0.51
C ALA A 51 10.10 -1.80 0.42
N MET A 52 9.01 -2.19 1.10
CA MET A 52 8.97 -3.40 1.91
C MET A 52 9.26 -4.66 1.09
N GLY A 53 8.63 -4.82 -0.07
CA GLY A 53 8.85 -5.97 -0.94
C GLY A 53 10.29 -6.07 -1.49
N ILE A 54 10.94 -4.92 -1.75
CA ILE A 54 12.31 -4.86 -2.27
C ILE A 54 13.35 -5.05 -1.15
N PHE A 55 13.21 -4.32 -0.04
CA PHE A 55 14.23 -4.27 1.01
C PHE A 55 14.03 -5.31 2.12
N ILE A 56 12.81 -5.83 2.32
CA ILE A 56 12.49 -6.75 3.42
C ILE A 56 12.14 -8.13 2.86
N ARG A 57 13.17 -8.98 2.69
CA ARG A 57 13.05 -10.34 2.12
C ARG A 57 12.08 -11.27 2.87
N ARG A 58 11.72 -10.96 4.12
CA ARG A 58 10.85 -11.77 4.99
C ARG A 58 9.40 -11.29 5.04
N ILE A 59 9.08 -10.14 4.43
CA ILE A 59 7.77 -9.53 4.60
C ILE A 59 6.71 -10.27 3.81
N GLY A 60 5.67 -10.74 4.51
CA GLY A 60 4.52 -11.33 3.88
C GLY A 60 3.60 -10.31 3.23
N PRO A 61 2.82 -10.71 2.21
CA PRO A 61 1.83 -9.83 1.60
C PRO A 61 0.80 -9.32 2.62
N VAL A 62 0.43 -10.16 3.60
CA VAL A 62 -0.46 -9.80 4.69
C VAL A 62 0.18 -8.75 5.61
N ALA A 63 1.44 -8.95 6.01
CA ALA A 63 2.17 -8.00 6.86
C ALA A 63 2.36 -6.63 6.16
N ALA A 64 2.65 -6.63 4.87
CA ALA A 64 2.78 -5.41 4.07
C ALA A 64 1.45 -4.64 4.00
N PHE A 65 0.33 -5.34 3.77
CA PHE A 65 -1.01 -4.74 3.77
C PHE A 65 -1.41 -4.18 5.14
N ILE A 66 -1.12 -4.90 6.22
CA ILE A 66 -1.37 -4.43 7.59
C ILE A 66 -0.52 -3.20 7.89
N GLY A 67 0.74 -3.15 7.44
CA GLY A 67 1.59 -1.96 7.54
C GLY A 67 0.99 -0.74 6.86
N MET A 68 0.51 -0.91 5.62
CA MET A 68 -0.17 0.15 4.87
C MET A 68 -1.49 0.60 5.51
N ALA A 69 -2.32 -0.35 5.98
CA ALA A 69 -3.58 -0.02 6.64
C ALA A 69 -3.36 0.63 8.02
N GLY A 70 -2.37 0.15 8.78
CA GLY A 70 -2.00 0.69 10.07
C GLY A 70 -1.43 2.11 9.99
N SER A 71 -0.65 2.42 8.94
CA SER A 71 -0.13 3.78 8.74
C SER A 71 -1.24 4.79 8.51
N PHE A 72 -2.34 4.40 7.85
CA PHE A 72 -3.52 5.25 7.69
C PHE A 72 -4.10 5.68 9.04
N VAL A 73 -4.21 4.74 10.00
CA VAL A 73 -4.70 5.03 11.35
C VAL A 73 -3.74 5.95 12.10
N VAL A 74 -2.43 5.70 12.00
CA VAL A 74 -1.40 6.56 12.60
C VAL A 74 -1.46 7.97 12.01
N LEU A 75 -1.63 8.10 10.70
CA LEU A 75 -1.79 9.38 10.01
C LEU A 75 -3.03 10.15 10.48
N LEU A 76 -4.15 9.47 10.69
CA LEU A 76 -5.36 10.09 11.23
C LEU A 76 -5.12 10.64 12.64
N LEU A 77 -4.37 9.93 13.48
CA LEU A 77 -3.97 10.39 14.81
C LEU A 77 -3.03 11.59 14.69
N VAL A 78 -1.97 11.52 13.89
CA VAL A 78 -1.00 12.62 13.70
C VAL A 78 -1.68 13.89 13.19
N LYS A 79 -2.69 13.75 12.31
CA LYS A 79 -3.48 14.88 11.79
C LYS A 79 -4.22 15.65 12.89
N GLN A 80 -4.59 14.99 13.99
CA GLN A 80 -5.27 15.66 15.12
C GLN A 80 -4.30 16.46 15.99
N PHE A 81 -3.04 16.06 16.07
CA PHE A 81 -2.06 16.68 16.97
C PHE A 81 -1.17 17.74 16.29
N THR A 82 -1.02 17.73 14.97
CA THR A 82 -0.05 18.61 14.29
C THR A 82 -0.54 19.16 12.95
N ALA A 83 -0.47 20.48 12.75
CA ALA A 83 -0.71 21.15 11.47
C ALA A 83 0.53 21.05 10.55
N LEU A 84 0.90 19.84 10.15
CA LEU A 84 2.03 19.58 9.26
C LEU A 84 1.70 19.92 7.80
N SER A 85 2.71 20.30 7.02
CA SER A 85 2.58 20.49 5.56
C SER A 85 2.28 19.15 4.86
N PHE A 86 1.59 19.17 3.72
CA PHE A 86 1.16 17.98 2.98
C PHE A 86 2.30 16.97 2.70
N LEU A 87 3.52 17.44 2.44
CA LEU A 87 4.70 16.59 2.22
C LEU A 87 5.08 15.77 3.46
N MET A 88 4.98 16.38 4.65
CA MET A 88 5.32 15.68 5.89
C MET A 88 4.29 14.60 6.24
N TYR A 89 3.03 14.75 5.83
CA TYR A 89 2.06 13.67 5.92
C TYR A 89 2.47 12.48 5.05
N GLY A 90 2.87 12.71 3.79
CA GLY A 90 3.38 11.63 2.93
C GLY A 90 4.60 10.92 3.53
N PHE A 91 5.56 11.70 4.06
CA PHE A 91 6.77 11.13 4.68
C PHE A 91 6.48 10.35 5.97
N ALA A 92 5.67 10.91 6.88
CA ALA A 92 5.26 10.24 8.12
C ALA A 92 4.45 8.97 7.84
N GLY A 93 3.58 8.99 6.83
CA GLY A 93 2.85 7.82 6.35
C GLY A 93 3.76 6.72 5.84
N PHE A 94 4.78 7.09 5.06
CA PHE A 94 5.78 6.14 4.55
C PHE A 94 6.55 5.47 5.70
N ILE A 95 7.09 6.26 6.63
CA ILE A 95 7.87 5.74 7.77
C ILE A 95 7.01 4.87 8.69
N SER A 96 5.79 5.31 9.03
CA SER A 96 4.88 4.53 9.87
C SER A 96 4.47 3.21 9.20
N ALA A 97 4.24 3.20 7.88
CA ALA A 97 3.94 1.97 7.14
C ALA A 97 5.11 0.97 7.17
N LEU A 98 6.34 1.46 6.97
CA LEU A 98 7.55 0.64 7.08
C LEU A 98 7.70 0.05 8.49
N LEU A 99 7.52 0.87 9.53
CA LEU A 99 7.67 0.43 10.92
C LEU A 99 6.62 -0.61 11.30
N ILE A 100 5.34 -0.36 11.00
CA ILE A 100 4.25 -1.30 11.34
C ILE A 100 4.40 -2.58 10.53
N GLY A 101 4.66 -2.49 9.23
CA GLY A 101 4.86 -3.66 8.38
C GLY A 101 6.05 -4.50 8.82
N TRP A 102 7.14 -3.85 9.24
CA TRP A 102 8.32 -4.54 9.79
C TRP A 102 8.01 -5.22 11.13
N LEU A 103 7.32 -4.55 12.05
CA LEU A 103 6.91 -5.13 13.34
C LEU A 103 5.97 -6.33 13.15
N VAL A 104 5.00 -6.24 12.24
CA VAL A 104 4.08 -7.35 11.95
C VAL A 104 4.82 -8.51 11.27
N SER A 105 5.80 -8.23 10.41
CA SER A 105 6.65 -9.23 9.77
C SER A 105 7.53 -10.00 10.77
N LEU A 106 7.89 -9.40 11.91
CA LEU A 106 8.60 -10.06 12.99
C LEU A 106 7.73 -11.11 13.70
N ILE A 107 6.44 -10.85 13.86
CA ILE A 107 5.47 -11.73 14.54
C ILE A 107 4.97 -12.81 13.58
N TRP A 108 4.67 -12.44 12.33
CA TRP A 108 4.27 -13.34 11.25
C TRP A 108 5.24 -13.23 10.07
N PRO A 109 6.39 -13.92 10.14
CA PRO A 109 7.24 -14.05 8.97
C PRO A 109 6.50 -14.84 7.90
N ALA A 110 6.50 -14.36 6.65
CA ALA A 110 5.92 -15.14 5.57
C ALA A 110 6.73 -16.42 5.36
N THR A 111 6.11 -17.55 5.68
CA THR A 111 6.68 -18.89 5.52
C THR A 111 6.61 -19.38 4.07
N HIS A 112 5.73 -18.81 3.24
CA HIS A 112 5.56 -19.25 1.86
C HIS A 112 6.49 -18.50 0.90
N ILE A 113 7.76 -18.91 0.88
CA ILE A 113 8.54 -18.87 -0.35
C ILE A 113 7.99 -20.03 -1.20
N SER A 114 7.31 -19.73 -2.30
CA SER A 114 6.86 -20.77 -3.25
C SER A 114 8.09 -21.54 -3.76
N GLU A 115 8.31 -22.72 -3.19
CA GLU A 115 9.23 -23.74 -3.67
C GLU A 115 8.76 -24.20 -5.05
N GLY A 116 9.28 -23.58 -6.11
CA GLY A 116 8.89 -23.93 -7.48
C GLY A 116 9.43 -23.05 -8.60
N LEU A 117 10.06 -21.91 -8.29
CA LEU A 117 10.66 -21.02 -9.30
C LEU A 117 12.17 -20.81 -9.12
N THR A 118 12.81 -21.54 -8.20
CA THR A 118 14.26 -21.53 -8.06
C THR A 118 14.83 -22.52 -9.08
N TYR A 119 15.77 -22.08 -9.92
CA TYR A 119 16.49 -22.88 -10.93
C TYR A 119 16.92 -24.29 -10.47
N VAL A 120 17.05 -24.51 -9.15
CA VAL A 120 17.33 -25.79 -8.49
C VAL A 120 16.25 -26.86 -8.70
N ALA A 121 14.96 -26.50 -8.79
CA ALA A 121 13.87 -27.45 -9.03
C ALA A 121 13.84 -27.95 -10.49
N VAL A 122 14.04 -27.04 -11.45
CA VAL A 122 14.13 -27.35 -12.89
C VAL A 122 15.37 -28.19 -13.21
N GLN A 123 16.49 -27.93 -12.51
CA GLN A 123 17.72 -28.70 -12.72
C GLN A 123 17.59 -30.15 -12.24
N LYS A 124 16.77 -30.44 -11.23
CA LYS A 124 16.60 -31.81 -10.72
C LYS A 124 15.83 -32.73 -11.68
N GLU A 125 15.00 -32.17 -12.56
CA GLU A 125 14.22 -32.91 -13.56
C GLU A 125 14.98 -33.16 -14.87
N TYR A 126 16.08 -32.43 -15.11
CA TYR A 126 16.92 -32.58 -16.31
C TYR A 126 18.14 -33.52 -16.10
N TYR A 127 18.48 -33.86 -14.85
CA TYR A 127 19.63 -34.71 -14.48
C TYR A 127 19.23 -36.09 -13.93
N SER A 128 18.07 -36.62 -14.33
CA SER A 128 17.81 -38.07 -14.28
C SER A 128 18.06 -38.66 -15.68
N PRO A 129 19.32 -38.93 -16.08
CA PRO A 129 19.55 -39.87 -17.15
C PRO A 129 19.16 -41.25 -16.62
N LEU A 130 18.26 -41.88 -17.36
CA LEU A 130 17.99 -43.32 -17.38
C LEU A 130 19.11 -44.17 -16.75
N PHE A 131 18.89 -44.58 -15.51
CA PHE A 131 19.26 -45.89 -14.98
C PHE A 131 18.12 -46.37 -14.09
#